data_AF-A0A6D2I439-F1
#
_entry.id   AF-A0A6D2I439-F1
#
_cell.length_a   1.000
_cell.length_b   1.000
_cell.length_c   1.000
_cell.angle_alpha   90.00
_cell.angle_beta   90.00
_cell.angle_gamma   90.00
#
_symmetry.space_group_name_H-M   'P 1'
#
loop_
_entity.id
_entity.type
_entity.pdbx_description
1 polymer ?
#
loop_
_entity_poly.entity_id
_entity_poly.type
_entity_poly.pdbx_seq_one_letter_code
_entity_poly.pdbx_strand_id
1 'polypeptide(L)'
;MKAERQGYFTLVEWRRGLKALKAERTKKLKEALPELEKEVRKPSKFADFYAYAFNYCLTGIVMNMREIVLGPTFRAQVDHFVDYLKIQNDYKVINIDQWMGFYRFCNEISFPDMNNFNLDLAWPLVLDNFYEWMREKQA
;
A
#
# COMPACT_ATOMS: atom_id res chain seq x y z
N MET A 1 4.88 -12.76 -11.61
CA MET A 1 4.02 -13.89 -11.18
C MET A 1 2.54 -13.58 -11.35
N LYS A 2 2.05 -12.41 -10.89
CA LYS A 2 0.61 -12.10 -10.77
C LYS A 2 -0.09 -13.18 -9.96
N ALA A 3 0.35 -13.34 -8.71
CA ALA A 3 -0.16 -14.38 -7.84
C ALA A 3 -1.48 -13.97 -7.21
N GLU A 4 -2.42 -14.90 -7.16
CA GLU A 4 -3.76 -14.62 -6.65
C GLU A 4 -3.84 -14.65 -5.13
N ARG A 5 -2.97 -15.42 -4.46
CA ARG A 5 -2.99 -15.53 -3.00
C ARG A 5 -1.57 -15.62 -2.43
N GLN A 6 -1.42 -15.12 -1.21
CA GLN A 6 -0.17 -15.16 -0.48
C GLN A 6 0.17 -16.58 0.00
N GLY A 7 1.47 -16.89 0.04
CA GLY A 7 1.98 -18.14 0.59
C GLY A 7 2.05 -19.32 -0.38
N TYR A 8 1.54 -19.19 -1.61
CA TYR A 8 1.68 -20.21 -2.64
C TYR A 8 1.75 -19.61 -4.06
N PHE A 9 2.28 -20.39 -5.00
CA PHE A 9 2.18 -20.11 -6.43
C PHE A 9 1.66 -21.36 -7.14
N THR A 10 0.69 -21.19 -8.03
CA THR A 10 0.34 -22.22 -9.02
C THR A 10 1.46 -22.40 -10.03
N LEU A 11 1.52 -23.57 -10.68
CA LEU A 11 2.49 -23.84 -11.72
C LEU A 11 2.40 -22.84 -12.89
N VAL A 12 1.18 -22.37 -13.20
CA VAL A 12 0.92 -21.39 -14.27
C VAL A 12 1.49 -20.03 -13.89
N GLU A 13 1.22 -19.54 -12.68
CA GLU A 13 1.76 -18.26 -12.17
C GLU A 13 3.28 -18.28 -12.15
N TRP A 14 3.86 -19.38 -11.66
CA TRP A 14 5.30 -19.60 -11.58
C TRP A 14 5.96 -19.52 -12.96
N ARG A 15 5.49 -20.34 -13.91
CA ARG A 15 6.02 -20.37 -15.29
C ARG A 15 5.87 -19.03 -15.99
N ARG A 16 4.71 -18.39 -15.86
CA ARG A 16 4.43 -17.06 -16.44
C ARG A 16 5.41 -16.02 -15.94
N GLY A 17 5.65 -15.95 -14.63
CA GLY A 17 6.54 -14.94 -14.07
C GLY A 17 8.01 -15.19 -14.40
N LEU A 18 8.50 -16.43 -14.31
CA LEU A 18 9.90 -16.71 -14.68
C LEU A 18 10.18 -16.45 -16.16
N LYS A 19 9.21 -16.78 -17.04
CA LYS A 19 9.31 -16.47 -18.47
C LYS A 19 9.35 -14.95 -18.70
N ALA A 20 8.48 -14.18 -18.04
CA ALA A 20 8.47 -12.72 -18.15
C ALA A 20 9.80 -12.09 -17.67
N LEU A 21 10.40 -12.64 -16.61
CA LEU A 21 11.67 -12.18 -16.06
C LEU A 21 12.91 -12.73 -16.80
N LYS A 22 12.73 -13.58 -17.81
CA LYS A 22 13.82 -14.34 -18.47
C LYS A 22 14.75 -15.04 -17.46
N ALA A 23 14.18 -15.43 -16.31
CA ALA A 23 14.88 -15.92 -15.14
C ALA A 23 14.62 -17.41 -14.94
N GLU A 24 15.18 -18.24 -15.82
CA GLU A 24 15.00 -19.71 -15.79
C GLU A 24 15.71 -20.39 -14.62
N ARG A 25 16.57 -19.66 -13.89
CA ARG A 25 17.34 -20.15 -12.75
C ARG A 25 17.26 -19.16 -11.60
N THR A 26 17.34 -19.66 -10.37
CA THR A 26 17.26 -18.86 -9.13
C THR A 26 18.28 -17.72 -9.09
N LYS A 27 19.47 -17.92 -9.67
CA LYS A 27 20.51 -16.89 -9.78
C LYS A 27 20.03 -15.66 -10.59
N LYS A 28 19.43 -15.89 -11.76
CA LYS A 28 18.89 -14.82 -12.61
C LYS A 28 17.73 -14.09 -11.94
N LEU A 29 16.94 -14.79 -11.13
CA LEU A 29 15.87 -14.16 -10.35
C LEU A 29 16.44 -13.17 -9.33
N LYS A 30 17.49 -13.57 -8.59
CA LYS A 30 18.17 -12.68 -7.64
C LYS A 30 18.78 -11.46 -8.33
N GLU A 31 19.38 -11.65 -9.51
CA GLU A 31 19.95 -10.57 -10.32
C GLU A 31 18.89 -9.59 -10.85
N ALA A 32 17.65 -10.05 -11.07
CA ALA A 32 16.55 -9.21 -11.53
C ALA A 32 15.90 -8.37 -10.42
N LEU A 33 16.04 -8.75 -9.14
CA LEU A 33 15.37 -8.07 -8.02
C LEU A 33 15.67 -6.56 -7.95
N PRO A 34 16.92 -6.07 -8.06
CA PRO A 34 17.21 -4.64 -7.95
C PRO A 34 16.52 -3.81 -9.04
N GLU A 35 16.41 -4.35 -10.26
CA GLU A 35 15.74 -3.65 -11.36
C GLU A 35 14.22 -3.66 -11.21
N LEU A 36 13.64 -4.74 -10.66
CA LEU A 36 12.21 -4.78 -10.31
C LEU A 36 11.87 -3.76 -9.20
N GLU A 37 12.74 -3.62 -8.20
CA GLU A 37 12.58 -2.60 -7.16
C GLU A 37 12.64 -1.17 -7.73
N LYS A 38 13.53 -0.91 -8.69
CA LYS A 38 13.56 0.38 -9.39
C LYS A 38 12.33 0.61 -10.26
N GLU A 39 11.86 -0.44 -10.95
CA GLU A 39 10.69 -0.36 -11.82
C GLU A 39 9.42 -0.05 -11.02
N VAL A 40 9.20 -0.74 -9.91
CA VAL A 40 7.99 -0.58 -9.09
C VAL A 40 7.92 0.79 -8.42
N ARG A 41 9.06 1.39 -8.09
CA ARG A 41 9.14 2.74 -7.49
C ARG A 41 8.76 3.86 -8.46
N LYS A 42 8.62 3.59 -9.76
CA LYS A 42 8.15 4.61 -10.71
C LYS A 42 6.69 4.95 -10.40
N PRO A 43 6.30 6.23 -10.27
CA PRO A 43 4.92 6.61 -9.93
C PRO A 43 3.86 5.97 -10.83
N SER A 44 4.13 5.91 -12.15
CA SER A 44 3.27 5.27 -13.15
C SER A 44 3.03 3.76 -12.96
N LYS A 45 3.86 3.07 -12.16
CA LYS A 45 3.80 1.63 -11.89
C LYS A 45 3.42 1.32 -10.46
N PHE A 46 3.72 2.24 -9.55
CA PHE A 46 3.49 2.05 -8.13
C PHE A 46 2.00 1.96 -7.80
N ALA A 47 1.15 2.77 -8.44
CA ALA A 47 -0.31 2.72 -8.22
C ALA A 47 -0.89 1.32 -8.52
N ASP A 48 -0.52 0.73 -9.66
CA ASP A 48 -0.94 -0.63 -10.03
C ASP A 48 -0.41 -1.68 -9.05
N PHE A 49 0.84 -1.53 -8.62
CA PHE A 49 1.45 -2.42 -7.63
C PHE A 49 0.76 -2.32 -6.26
N TYR A 50 0.45 -1.10 -5.83
CA TYR A 50 -0.25 -0.83 -4.58
C TYR A 50 -1.67 -1.42 -4.63
N ALA A 51 -2.40 -1.24 -5.73
CA ALA A 51 -3.70 -1.87 -5.94
C ALA A 51 -3.62 -3.41 -5.93
N TYR A 52 -2.60 -3.99 -6.55
CA TYR A 52 -2.36 -5.44 -6.51
C TYR A 52 -2.08 -5.92 -5.08
N ALA A 53 -1.30 -5.17 -4.31
CA ALA A 53 -0.94 -5.53 -2.94
C ALA A 53 -2.18 -5.65 -2.03
N PHE A 54 -3.24 -4.87 -2.27
CA PHE A 54 -4.51 -5.02 -1.54
C PHE A 54 -5.04 -6.46 -1.58
N ASN A 55 -5.19 -7.00 -2.78
CA ASN A 55 -5.70 -8.36 -2.98
C ASN A 55 -4.72 -9.41 -2.48
N TYR A 56 -3.42 -9.15 -2.64
CA TYR A 56 -2.37 -10.06 -2.19
C TYR A 56 -2.28 -10.14 -0.65
N CYS A 57 -2.61 -9.06 0.05
CA CYS A 57 -2.43 -8.91 1.50
C CYS A 57 -3.72 -9.07 2.33
N LEU A 58 -4.82 -9.56 1.74
CA LEU A 58 -6.14 -9.67 2.38
C LEU A 58 -6.15 -10.37 3.75
N THR A 59 -5.20 -11.27 4.03
CA THR A 59 -5.10 -11.98 5.31
C THR A 59 -4.33 -11.23 6.40
N GLY A 60 -3.79 -10.03 6.12
CA GLY A 60 -2.92 -9.29 7.05
C GLY A 60 -2.67 -7.83 6.65
N ILE A 61 -3.69 -7.13 6.15
CA ILE A 61 -3.60 -5.80 5.51
C ILE A 61 -2.83 -4.80 6.37
N VAL A 62 -3.12 -4.72 7.67
CA VAL A 62 -2.54 -3.73 8.59
C VAL A 62 -1.02 -3.94 8.81
N MET A 63 -0.57 -5.18 8.98
CA MET A 63 0.86 -5.49 9.10
C MET A 63 1.59 -5.27 7.77
N ASN A 64 0.98 -5.70 6.66
CA ASN A 64 1.58 -5.60 5.33
C ASN A 64 1.71 -4.16 4.83
N MET A 65 0.76 -3.29 5.19
CA MET A 65 0.78 -1.87 4.86
C MET A 65 1.96 -1.14 5.52
N ARG A 66 2.23 -1.46 6.80
CA ARG A 66 3.31 -0.89 7.60
C ARG A 66 4.69 -1.31 7.12
N GLU A 67 4.85 -2.58 6.76
CA GLU A 67 6.17 -3.16 6.49
C GLU A 67 6.57 -3.18 5.00
N ILE A 68 5.62 -3.33 4.07
CA ILE A 68 5.97 -3.81 2.72
C ILE A 68 5.75 -2.77 1.63
N VAL A 69 4.65 -2.02 1.67
CA VAL A 69 4.23 -1.26 0.47
C VAL A 69 4.53 0.23 0.57
N LEU A 70 4.09 0.91 1.64
CA LEU A 70 4.27 2.37 1.78
C LEU A 70 5.31 2.76 2.84
N GLY A 71 5.67 1.86 3.76
CA GLY A 71 6.60 2.13 4.87
C GLY A 71 7.95 2.76 4.47
N PRO A 72 8.60 2.36 3.36
CA PRO A 72 9.85 2.97 2.93
C PRO A 72 9.74 4.44 2.46
N THR A 73 8.56 4.89 2.03
CA THR A 73 8.36 6.21 1.41
C THR A 73 7.51 7.14 2.28
N PHE A 74 6.49 6.61 2.95
CA PHE A 74 5.50 7.38 3.72
C PHE A 74 5.41 6.89 5.15
N ARG A 75 6.56 6.60 5.78
CA ARG A 75 6.63 5.95 7.09
C ARG A 75 5.78 6.65 8.14
N ALA A 76 5.89 7.97 8.23
CA ALA A 76 5.21 8.77 9.24
C ALA A 76 3.68 8.74 9.04
N GLN A 77 3.20 8.92 7.81
CA GLN A 77 1.77 8.82 7.47
C GLN A 77 1.23 7.42 7.82
N VAL A 78 1.97 6.38 7.42
CA VAL A 78 1.58 4.97 7.61
C VAL A 78 1.52 4.61 9.10
N ASP A 79 2.51 5.02 9.89
CA ASP A 79 2.52 4.75 11.33
C ASP A 79 1.32 5.41 12.04
N HIS A 80 1.03 6.68 11.74
CA HIS A 80 -0.13 7.37 12.33
C HIS A 80 -1.45 6.76 11.90
N PHE A 81 -1.59 6.41 10.61
CA PHE A 81 -2.81 5.78 10.12
C PHE A 81 -3.03 4.40 10.73
N VAL A 82 -1.97 3.59 10.86
CA VAL A 82 -2.04 2.29 11.53
C VAL A 82 -2.43 2.45 13.01
N ASP A 83 -1.92 3.46 13.70
CA ASP A 83 -2.28 3.72 15.09
C ASP A 83 -3.73 4.19 15.22
N TYR A 84 -4.21 5.04 14.32
CA TYR A 84 -5.62 5.41 14.22
C TYR A 84 -6.50 4.16 14.00
N LEU A 85 -6.13 3.30 13.04
CA LEU A 85 -6.90 2.08 12.72
C LEU A 85 -7.00 1.10 13.89
N LYS A 86 -6.05 1.11 14.85
CA LYS A 86 -6.11 0.29 16.07
C LYS A 86 -7.07 0.82 17.13
N ILE A 87 -7.36 2.12 17.12
CA ILE A 87 -8.14 2.80 18.17
C ILE A 87 -9.60 2.97 17.75
N GLN A 88 -9.84 3.26 16.47
CA GLN A 88 -11.18 3.34 15.90
C GLN A 88 -11.89 1.98 15.92
N ASN A 89 -13.22 1.96 16.08
CA ASN A 89 -14.04 0.73 16.10
C ASN A 89 -15.04 0.66 14.93
N ASP A 90 -15.14 1.72 14.13
CA ASP A 90 -16.15 1.87 13.07
C ASP A 90 -15.81 1.05 11.82
N TYR A 91 -14.53 0.86 11.55
CA TYR A 91 -14.00 0.19 10.37
C TYR A 91 -13.31 -1.13 10.76
N LYS A 92 -14.02 -2.24 10.54
CA LYS A 92 -13.49 -3.59 10.79
C LYS A 92 -12.61 -4.13 9.67
N VAL A 93 -12.80 -3.61 8.46
CA VAL A 93 -12.09 -4.03 7.24
C VAL A 93 -11.86 -2.80 6.38
N ILE A 94 -10.69 -2.72 5.74
CA ILE A 94 -10.38 -1.71 4.72
C ILE A 94 -10.76 -2.26 3.36
N ASN A 95 -11.56 -1.49 2.60
CA ASN A 95 -11.90 -1.83 1.22
C ASN A 95 -10.88 -1.24 0.22
N ILE A 96 -11.00 -1.59 -1.06
CA ILE A 96 -10.06 -1.13 -2.09
C ILE A 96 -10.08 0.39 -2.30
N ASP A 97 -11.23 1.03 -2.12
CA ASP A 97 -11.40 2.48 -2.28
C ASP A 97 -10.66 3.24 -1.16
N GLN A 98 -10.83 2.80 0.09
CA GLN A 98 -10.11 3.32 1.25
C GLN A 98 -8.60 3.09 1.15
N TRP A 99 -8.20 1.91 0.67
CA TRP A 99 -6.79 1.59 0.41
C TRP A 99 -6.20 2.56 -0.60
N MET A 100 -6.79 2.66 -1.80
CA MET A 100 -6.32 3.56 -2.85
C MET A 100 -6.41 5.04 -2.44
N GLY A 101 -7.43 5.41 -1.67
CA GLY A 101 -7.58 6.73 -1.07
C GLY A 101 -6.42 7.07 -0.14
N PHE A 102 -5.94 6.12 0.67
CA PHE A 102 -4.78 6.36 1.51
C PHE A 102 -3.49 6.57 0.69
N TYR A 103 -3.31 5.85 -0.41
CA TYR A 103 -2.18 6.13 -1.30
C TYR A 103 -2.27 7.53 -1.91
N ARG A 104 -3.45 7.95 -2.37
CA ARG A 104 -3.68 9.33 -2.83
C ARG A 104 -3.36 10.34 -1.73
N PHE A 105 -3.85 10.11 -0.51
CA PHE A 105 -3.56 10.93 0.65
C PHE A 105 -2.07 11.10 0.87
N CYS A 106 -1.28 10.02 0.84
CA CYS A 106 0.17 10.08 1.00
C CYS A 106 0.88 10.96 -0.05
N ASN A 107 0.35 11.05 -1.27
CA ASN A 107 0.95 11.83 -2.36
C ASN A 107 0.44 13.27 -2.43
N GLU A 108 -0.84 13.49 -2.12
CA GLU A 108 -1.52 14.77 -2.32
C GLU A 108 -1.51 15.65 -1.06
N ILE A 109 -1.45 15.07 0.14
CA ILE A 109 -1.63 15.79 1.40
C ILE A 109 -0.29 16.05 2.08
N SER A 110 -0.08 17.29 2.53
CA SER A 110 1.09 17.67 3.30
C SER A 110 1.07 16.97 4.66
N PHE A 111 2.23 16.54 5.14
CA PHE A 111 2.33 15.84 6.42
C PHE A 111 3.55 16.37 7.18
N PRO A 112 3.43 16.67 8.49
CA PRO A 112 2.34 16.32 9.41
C PRO A 112 1.24 17.37 9.60
N ASP A 113 1.35 18.53 8.97
CA ASP A 113 0.45 19.68 9.19
C ASP A 113 -0.91 19.53 8.51
N MET A 114 -0.99 18.79 7.40
CA MET A 114 -2.23 18.44 6.68
C MET A 114 -3.07 19.67 6.30
N ASN A 115 -2.45 20.83 6.13
CA ASN A 115 -3.11 22.12 5.90
C ASN A 115 -3.84 22.19 4.56
N ASN A 116 -3.48 21.34 3.61
CA ASN A 116 -4.12 21.25 2.30
C ASN A 116 -5.20 20.15 2.23
N PHE A 117 -5.54 19.50 3.34
CA PHE A 117 -6.66 18.58 3.40
C PHE A 117 -7.99 19.35 3.37
N ASN A 118 -8.91 18.92 2.52
CA ASN A 118 -10.21 19.54 2.33
C ASN A 118 -11.32 18.49 2.46
N LEU A 119 -12.18 18.67 3.45
CA LEU A 119 -13.33 17.80 3.76
C LEU A 119 -14.44 17.84 2.70
N ASP A 120 -14.47 18.87 1.85
CA ASP A 120 -15.43 18.97 0.74
C ASP A 120 -15.02 18.09 -0.47
N LEU A 121 -13.81 17.55 -0.47
CA LEU A 121 -13.36 16.61 -1.49
C LEU A 121 -13.87 15.20 -1.19
N ALA A 122 -14.03 14.38 -2.23
CA ALA A 122 -14.52 13.00 -2.12
C ALA A 122 -13.45 12.03 -1.57
N TRP A 123 -12.96 12.29 -0.36
CA TRP A 123 -12.13 11.36 0.38
C TRP A 123 -12.99 10.26 1.00
N PRO A 124 -12.45 9.04 1.18
CA PRO A 124 -13.11 8.03 1.99
C PRO A 124 -13.28 8.51 3.42
N LEU A 125 -14.45 8.29 4.03
CA LEU A 125 -14.77 8.77 5.40
C LEU A 125 -13.75 8.35 6.47
N VAL A 126 -13.08 7.21 6.28
CA VAL A 126 -12.00 6.77 7.17
C VAL A 126 -10.82 7.74 7.21
N LEU A 127 -10.57 8.46 6.11
CA LEU A 127 -9.51 9.48 5.99
C LEU A 127 -9.96 10.82 6.57
N ASP A 128 -11.23 11.18 6.42
CA ASP A 128 -11.79 12.37 7.09
C ASP A 128 -11.69 12.20 8.61
N ASN A 129 -12.13 11.05 9.13
CA ASN A 129 -12.01 10.72 10.55
C ASN A 129 -10.55 10.64 11.01
N PHE A 130 -9.65 10.15 10.15
CA PHE A 130 -8.21 10.13 10.44
C PHE A 130 -7.63 11.56 10.53
N TYR A 131 -8.07 12.47 9.65
CA TYR A 131 -7.69 13.88 9.70
C TYR A 131 -8.13 14.54 11.01
N GLU A 132 -9.39 14.36 11.40
CA GLU A 132 -9.91 14.89 12.67
C GLU A 132 -9.12 14.35 13.87
N TRP A 133 -8.86 13.04 13.91
CA TRP A 133 -8.05 12.42 14.96
C TRP A 133 -6.62 12.99 15.05
N MET A 134 -6.01 13.29 13.91
CA MET A 134 -4.68 13.95 13.86
C MET A 134 -4.74 15.37 14.41
N ARG A 135 -5.81 16.12 14.11
CA ARG A 135 -6.02 17.50 14.59
C ARG A 135 -6.23 17.55 16.11
N GLU A 136 -7.02 16.64 16.66
CA GLU A 136 -7.24 16.52 18.10
C GLU A 136 -5.95 16.23 18.87
N LYS A 137 -5.04 15.42 18.30
CA LYS A 137 -3.74 15.11 18.91
C LYS A 137 -2.73 16.27 18.89
N GLN A 138 -2.91 17.23 17.99
CA GLN A 138 -2.03 18.40 17.84
C GLN A 138 -2.53 19.62 18.65
N ALA A 139 -3.75 19.56 19.20
CA ALA A 139 -4.33 20.57 20.08
C ALA A 139 -3.90 20.36 21.55
#